data_AF-A0A1V4VWG4-F1
#
_entry.id   AF-A0A1V4VWG4-F1
#
_cell.length_a   1.000
_cell.length_b   1.000
_cell.length_c   1.000
_cell.angle_alpha   90.00
_cell.angle_beta   90.00
_cell.angle_gamma   90.00
#
_symmetry.space_group_name_H-M   'P 1'
#
loop_
_entity.id
_entity.type
_entity.pdbx_description
1 polymer ?
#
loop_
_entity_poly.entity_id
_entity_poly.type
_entity_poly.pdbx_seq_one_letter_code
_entity_poly.pdbx_strand_id
1 'polypeptide(L)'
;MNIILLPEVLRQKLGDDGAKEFVNLLNDSVKAAKDTTSEVLVERFEKRLAETESKIIRWMFGFWVGQITVTIALISLLYKLIKG
;
A
#
# COMPACT_ATOMS: atom_id res chain seq x y z
N MET A 1 -24.46 -3.45 -3.69
CA MET A 1 -24.83 -3.63 -5.12
C MET A 1 -25.01 -2.23 -5.70
N ASN A 2 -24.05 -1.73 -6.49
CA ASN A 2 -24.15 -0.40 -7.10
C ASN A 2 -24.73 -0.58 -8.50
N ILE A 3 -26.05 -0.49 -8.62
CA ILE A 3 -26.75 -0.59 -9.90
C ILE A 3 -26.56 0.73 -10.65
N ILE A 4 -25.73 0.72 -11.70
CA ILE A 4 -25.65 1.82 -12.65
C ILE A 4 -26.98 1.82 -13.42
N LEU A 5 -27.82 2.82 -13.17
CA LEU A 5 -29.08 2.99 -13.89
C LEU A 5 -28.77 3.44 -15.32
N LEU A 6 -29.18 2.65 -16.31
CA LEU A 6 -28.99 3.00 -17.72
C LEU A 6 -29.86 4.24 -18.05
N PRO A 7 -29.28 5.33 -18.57
CA PRO A 7 -30.03 6.50 -19.00
C PRO A 7 -31.11 6.13 -20.02
N GLU A 8 -32.32 6.70 -19.90
CA GLU A 8 -33.46 6.36 -20.80
C GLU A 8 -33.14 6.52 -22.28
N VAL A 9 -32.35 7.54 -22.64
CA VAL A 9 -31.93 7.81 -24.02
C VAL A 9 -31.16 6.62 -24.62
N LEU A 10 -30.33 5.96 -23.83
CA LEU A 10 -29.57 4.79 -24.27
C LEU A 10 -30.48 3.56 -24.35
N ARG A 11 -31.41 3.40 -23.41
CA ARG A 11 -32.41 2.32 -23.44
C ARG A 11 -33.31 2.41 -24.67
N GLN A 12 -33.74 3.61 -25.04
CA GLN A 12 -34.58 3.87 -26.22
C GLN A 12 -33.84 3.59 -27.54
N LYS A 13 -32.53 3.87 -27.60
CA LYS A 13 -31.69 3.64 -28.78
C LYS A 13 -31.24 2.19 -28.95
N LEU A 14 -31.01 1.47 -27.84
CA LEU A 14 -30.50 0.10 -27.83
C LEU A 14 -31.61 -0.96 -27.80
N GLY A 15 -32.85 -0.56 -27.54
CA GLY A 15 -33.94 -1.49 -27.24
C GLY A 15 -33.77 -2.16 -25.87
N ASP A 16 -34.81 -2.82 -25.37
CA ASP A 16 -34.79 -3.40 -24.02
C ASP A 16 -33.76 -4.52 -23.85
N ASP A 17 -33.58 -5.37 -24.86
CA ASP A 17 -32.59 -6.46 -24.81
C ASP A 17 -31.16 -5.95 -24.95
N GLY A 18 -30.89 -5.02 -25.87
CA GLY A 18 -29.55 -4.43 -26.06
C GLY A 18 -29.11 -3.58 -24.87
N ALA A 19 -30.05 -2.90 -24.21
CA ALA A 19 -29.81 -2.20 -22.95
C ALA A 19 -29.36 -3.15 -21.84
N LYS A 20 -30.00 -4.32 -21.73
CA LYS A 20 -29.70 -5.32 -20.71
C LYS A 20 -28.34 -5.97 -20.93
N GLU A 21 -28.01 -6.33 -22.17
CA GLU A 21 -26.70 -6.86 -22.56
C GLU A 21 -25.59 -5.84 -22.25
N PHE A 22 -25.80 -4.57 -22.60
CA PHE A 22 -24.83 -3.50 -22.36
C PHE A 22 -24.58 -3.26 -20.88
N VAL A 23 -25.64 -3.27 -20.05
CA VAL A 23 -25.51 -3.15 -18.59
C VAL A 23 -24.74 -4.33 -18.00
N ASN A 24 -24.96 -5.54 -18.50
CA ASN A 24 -24.20 -6.72 -18.06
C ASN A 24 -22.71 -6.57 -18.41
N LEU A 25 -22.38 -6.24 -19.66
CA LEU A 25 -21.00 -6.01 -20.09
C LEU A 25 -20.32 -4.87 -19.32
N LEU A 26 -21.05 -3.80 -19.03
CA LEU A 26 -20.53 -2.67 -18.26
C LEU A 26 -20.27 -3.08 -16.80
N ASN A 27 -21.19 -3.81 -16.16
CA ASN A 27 -21.00 -4.32 -14.81
C ASN A 27 -19.80 -5.27 -14.73
N ASP A 28 -19.64 -6.17 -15.71
CA ASP A 28 -18.51 -7.10 -15.76
C ASP A 28 -17.19 -6.35 -15.96
N SER A 29 -17.17 -5.34 -16.83
CA SER A 29 -15.99 -4.49 -17.07
C SER A 29 -15.61 -3.67 -15.84
N VAL A 30 -16.60 -3.06 -15.15
CA VAL A 30 -16.39 -2.30 -13.92
C VAL A 30 -15.91 -3.21 -12.79
N LYS A 31 -16.45 -4.42 -12.69
CA LYS A 31 -16.05 -5.42 -11.70
C LYS A 31 -14.61 -5.89 -11.95
N ALA A 32 -14.29 -6.26 -13.19
CA ALA A 32 -12.93 -6.66 -13.57
C ALA A 32 -11.91 -5.54 -13.32
N ALA A 33 -12.24 -4.29 -13.66
CA ALA A 33 -11.39 -3.13 -13.40
C ALA A 33 -11.19 -2.88 -11.89
N LYS A 34 -12.25 -3.03 -11.09
CA LYS A 34 -12.20 -2.89 -9.63
C LYS A 34 -11.37 -3.98 -8.98
N ASP A 35 -11.57 -5.23 -9.38
CA ASP A 35 -10.86 -6.39 -8.82
C ASP A 35 -9.37 -6.31 -9.18
N THR A 36 -9.04 -6.00 -10.45
CA THR A 36 -7.65 -5.79 -10.90
C THR A 36 -6.98 -4.63 -10.15
N THR A 37 -7.70 -3.52 -9.94
CA THR A 37 -7.16 -2.37 -9.20
C THR A 37 -6.94 -2.71 -7.74
N SER A 38 -7.86 -3.45 -7.10
CA SER A 38 -7.73 -3.85 -5.70
C SER A 38 -6.53 -4.78 -5.49
N GLU A 39 -6.37 -5.81 -6.32
CA GLU A 39 -5.28 -6.77 -6.20
C GLU A 39 -3.92 -6.11 -6.46
N VAL A 40 -3.81 -5.33 -7.54
CA VAL A 40 -2.55 -4.65 -7.89
C VAL A 40 -2.18 -3.59 -6.86
N LEU A 41 -3.15 -2.89 -6.27
CA LEU A 41 -2.88 -1.92 -5.21
C LEU A 41 -2.42 -2.62 -3.93
N VAL A 42 -3.09 -3.69 -3.50
CA VAL A 42 -2.71 -4.46 -2.31
C VAL A 42 -1.31 -5.05 -2.47
N GLU A 43 -1.02 -5.73 -3.58
CA GLU A 43 0.30 -6.32 -3.83
C GLU A 43 1.42 -5.28 -3.84
N ARG A 44 1.20 -4.13 -4.50
CA ARG A 44 2.18 -3.04 -4.51
C ARG A 44 2.35 -2.39 -3.14
N PHE A 45 1.28 -2.33 -2.35
CA PHE A 45 1.31 -1.75 -1.00
C PHE A 45 2.08 -2.67 -0.05
N GLU A 46 1.78 -3.97 -0.06
CA GLU A 46 2.48 -5.00 0.71
C GLU A 46 3.97 -5.04 0.37
N LYS A 47 4.32 -5.01 -0.92
CA LYS A 47 5.72 -4.98 -1.37
C LYS A 47 6.46 -3.74 -0.88
N ARG A 48 5.85 -2.56 -1.00
CA ARG A 48 6.44 -1.29 -0.53
C ARG A 48 6.58 -1.24 0.99
N LEU A 49 5.63 -1.82 1.72
CA LEU A 49 5.70 -1.99 3.18
C LEU A 49 6.88 -2.87 3.56
N ALA A 50 6.99 -4.06 2.98
CA ALA A 50 8.07 -5.00 3.26
C ALA A 50 9.46 -4.40 2.93
N GLU A 51 9.58 -3.67 1.82
CA GLU A 51 10.80 -2.95 1.45
C GLU A 51 11.13 -1.83 2.46
N THR A 52 10.13 -1.08 2.92
CA THR A 52 10.29 0.00 3.89
C THR A 52 10.68 -0.52 5.26
N GLU A 53 10.02 -1.57 5.75
CA GLU A 53 10.35 -2.25 7.01
C GLU A 53 11.77 -2.81 6.98
N SER A 54 12.14 -3.52 5.92
CA SER A 54 13.50 -4.04 5.73
C SER A 54 14.55 -2.93 5.73
N LYS A 55 14.26 -1.80 5.09
CA LYS A 55 15.15 -0.63 5.08
C LYS A 55 15.29 -0.05 6.49
N ILE A 56 14.19 0.15 7.21
CA ILE A 56 14.23 0.71 8.58
C ILE A 56 15.04 -0.18 9.50
N ILE A 57 14.79 -1.50 9.50
CA ILE A 57 15.54 -2.48 10.30
C ILE A 57 17.04 -2.40 9.98
N ARG A 58 17.41 -2.33 8.71
CA ARG A 58 18.82 -2.19 8.29
C ARG A 58 19.46 -0.89 8.83
N TRP A 59 18.76 0.24 8.74
CA TRP A 59 19.25 1.52 9.26
C TRP A 59 19.37 1.53 10.79
N MET A 60 18.45 0.86 11.49
CA MET A 60 18.52 0.69 12.93
C MET A 60 19.84 -0.01 13.32
N PHE A 61 20.21 -1.14 12.70
CA PHE A 61 21.47 -1.81 13.05
C PHE A 61 22.71 -0.90 12.96
N GLY A 62 22.83 -0.10 11.89
CA GLY A 62 23.93 0.85 11.75
C GLY A 62 23.93 1.91 12.85
N PHE A 63 22.75 2.45 13.17
CA PHE A 63 22.58 3.38 14.27
C PHE A 63 22.95 2.77 15.63
N TRP A 64 22.48 1.55 15.92
CA TRP A 64 22.73 0.84 17.18
C TRP A 64 24.22 0.58 17.42
N VAL A 65 24.98 0.22 16.39
CA VAL A 65 26.45 0.06 16.49
C VAL A 65 27.13 1.40 16.83
N GLY A 66 26.68 2.50 16.21
CA GLY A 66 27.14 3.85 16.53
C GLY A 66 26.82 4.24 17.97
N GLN A 67 25.59 3.99 18.43
CA GLN A 67 25.16 4.27 19.81
C GLN A 67 26.03 3.52 20.83
N ILE A 68 26.26 2.21 20.65
CA ILE A 68 27.11 1.42 21.55
C ILE A 68 28.50 2.04 21.69
N THR A 69 29.10 2.48 20.57
CA THR A 69 30.43 3.12 20.57
C THR A 69 30.44 4.39 21.41
N VAL A 70 29.43 5.25 21.24
CA VAL A 70 29.29 6.49 22.01
C VAL A 70 29.05 6.19 23.49
N THR A 71 28.18 5.23 23.81
CA THR A 71 27.89 4.84 25.19
C THR A 71 29.14 4.31 25.90
N ILE A 72 29.93 3.46 25.25
CA ILE A 72 31.20 2.97 25.81
C ILE A 72 32.18 4.11 26.05
N ALA A 73 32.29 5.05 25.10
CA ALA A 73 33.17 6.21 25.24
C ALA A 73 32.76 7.11 26.41
N LEU A 74 31.46 7.38 26.56
CA LEU A 74 30.91 8.17 27.67
C LEU A 74 31.15 7.48 29.02
N ILE A 75 30.89 6.18 29.12
CA ILE A 75 31.13 5.40 30.36
C ILE A 75 32.62 5.42 30.72
N SER A 76 33.51 5.24 29.75
CA SER A 76 34.96 5.25 29.97
C SER A 76 35.45 6.62 30.45
N LEU A 77 34.90 7.70 29.86
CA LEU A 77 35.20 9.06 30.29
C LEU A 77 34.73 9.32 31.72
N LEU A 78 33.51 8.91 32.06
CA LEU A 78 32.95 9.04 33.40
C LEU A 78 33.79 8.28 34.43
N TYR A 79 34.19 7.04 34.12
CA TYR A 79 35.06 6.24 34.98
C TYR A 79 36.41 6.94 35.24
N LYS A 80 37.01 7.52 34.22
CA LYS A 80 38.28 8.27 34.36
C LYS A 80 38.13 9.50 35.26
N LEU A 81 36.98 10.18 35.20
CA LEU A 81 36.70 11.38 35.99
C LEU A 81 36.37 11.07 37.46
N ILE A 82 35.83 9.89 37.76
CA ILE A 82 35.54 9.46 39.14
C ILE A 82 36.80 8.92 39.83
N LYS A 83 37.74 8.33 39.06
CA LYS A 83 38.93 7.66 39.60
C LYS A 83 40.20 8.53 39.58
N GLY A 84 40.18 9.66 38.88
CA GLY A 84 41.25 10.67 38.89
C GLY A 84 40.89 11.83 39.79
#